data_AF-A0A930WI02-F1
#
_entry.id   AF-A0A930WI02-F1
#
_cell.length_a   1.000
_cell.length_b   1.000
_cell.length_c   1.000
_cell.angle_alpha   90.00
_cell.angle_beta   90.00
_cell.angle_gamma   90.00
#
_symmetry.space_group_name_H-M   'P 1'
#
loop_
_entity.id
_entity.type
_entity.pdbx_description
1 polymer ?
#
loop_
_entity_poly.entity_id
_entity_poly.type
_entity_poly.pdbx_seq_one_letter_code
_entity_poly.pdbx_strand_id
1 'polypeptide(L)'
;MITVAVIIAAFFVCVRPLASSIRQGLDLQGGTHVVLEAVDTEQAQVNDDAMNRVVAIMEKRVNALGLTEPIIQREGERRVIIELPGVKDPDAAIKTIGKTAMLEFRDEEGNTVLTGTDLKDA
;
A
#
# COMPACT_ATOMS: atom_id res chain seq x y z
N MET A 1 -5.53 -31.84 -39.36
CA MET A 1 -6.00 -30.46 -39.08
C MET A 1 -6.83 -30.41 -37.80
N ILE A 2 -7.95 -31.12 -37.69
CA ILE A 2 -8.84 -31.08 -36.50
C ILE A 2 -8.18 -31.63 -35.23
N THR A 3 -7.47 -32.77 -35.31
CA THR A 3 -6.79 -33.38 -34.17
C THR A 3 -5.70 -32.49 -33.57
N VAL A 4 -4.92 -31.80 -34.42
CA VAL A 4 -3.89 -30.84 -33.98
C VAL A 4 -4.53 -29.63 -33.29
N ALA A 5 -5.65 -29.12 -33.81
CA ALA A 5 -6.37 -28.01 -33.19
C ALA A 5 -6.93 -28.36 -31.80
N VAL A 6 -7.44 -29.60 -31.60
CA VAL A 6 -7.92 -30.07 -30.30
C VAL A 6 -6.78 -30.20 -29.29
N ILE A 7 -5.61 -30.68 -29.70
CA ILE A 7 -4.43 -30.77 -28.83
C ILE A 7 -3.96 -29.38 -28.41
N ILE A 8 -3.91 -28.41 -29.33
CA ILE A 8 -3.53 -27.02 -29.01
C ILE A 8 -4.56 -26.38 -28.07
N ALA A 9 -5.85 -26.59 -28.31
CA ALA A 9 -6.91 -26.09 -27.44
C ALA A 9 -6.82 -26.72 -26.04
N ALA A 10 -6.64 -28.04 -25.95
CA ALA A 10 -6.46 -28.74 -24.67
C ALA A 10 -5.19 -28.27 -23.93
N PHE A 11 -4.10 -28.01 -24.65
CA PHE A 11 -2.88 -27.44 -24.08
C PHE A 11 -3.14 -26.04 -23.50
N PHE A 12 -3.81 -25.16 -24.25
CA PHE A 12 -4.17 -23.83 -23.73
C PHE A 12 -5.13 -23.90 -22.53
N VAL A 13 -6.08 -24.83 -22.53
CA VAL A 13 -7.05 -25.02 -21.43
C VAL A 13 -6.37 -25.58 -20.18
N CYS A 14 -5.39 -26.49 -20.31
CA CYS A 14 -4.66 -27.05 -19.16
C CYS A 14 -3.52 -26.14 -18.66
N VAL A 15 -2.78 -25.47 -19.54
CA VAL A 15 -1.56 -24.72 -19.17
C VAL A 15 -1.89 -23.32 -18.64
N ARG A 16 -2.91 -22.64 -19.19
CA ARG A 16 -3.32 -21.31 -18.69
C ARG A 16 -3.67 -21.27 -17.20
N PRO A 17 -4.47 -22.20 -16.64
CA PRO A 17 -4.80 -22.15 -15.21
C PRO A 17 -3.58 -22.41 -14.31
N LEU A 18 -2.59 -23.20 -14.77
CA LEU A 18 -1.36 -23.48 -14.02
C LEU A 18 -0.42 -22.27 -13.96
N ALA A 19 -0.34 -21.49 -15.04
CA ALA A 19 0.44 -20.25 -15.08
C ALA A 19 -0.17 -19.14 -14.21
N SER A 20 -1.51 -19.10 -14.07
CA SER A 20 -2.19 -18.11 -13.21
C SER A 20 -2.23 -18.49 -11.72
N SER A 21 -1.92 -19.74 -11.36
CA SER A 21 -1.93 -20.18 -9.95
C SER A 21 -0.65 -19.87 -9.17
N ILE A 22 0.39 -19.39 -9.85
CA ILE A 22 1.65 -18.98 -9.21
C ILE A 22 1.56 -17.48 -8.91
N ARG A 23 1.77 -17.12 -7.64
CA ARG A 23 1.88 -15.72 -7.20
C ARG A 23 3.10 -15.08 -7.86
N GLN A 24 2.86 -14.03 -8.62
CA GLN A 24 3.92 -13.31 -9.34
C GLN A 24 4.40 -12.16 -8.44
N GLY A 25 5.71 -12.08 -8.18
CA GLY A 25 6.30 -10.96 -7.43
C GLY A 25 6.34 -9.67 -8.25
N LEU A 26 6.81 -8.56 -7.68
CA LEU A 26 6.93 -7.25 -8.36
C LEU A 26 7.64 -7.32 -9.72
N ASP A 27 8.69 -8.13 -9.83
CA ASP A 27 9.49 -8.29 -11.06
C ASP A 27 8.72 -9.04 -12.18
N LEU A 28 7.76 -9.89 -11.81
CA LEU A 28 6.99 -10.73 -12.75
C LEU A 28 5.58 -10.20 -13.01
N GLN A 29 4.93 -9.62 -11.99
CA GLN A 29 3.57 -9.06 -12.05
C GLN A 29 3.57 -7.57 -12.39
N GLY A 30 4.71 -6.88 -12.22
CA GLY A 30 4.78 -5.43 -12.19
C GLY A 30 4.19 -4.84 -10.90
N GLY A 31 4.38 -3.54 -10.71
CA GLY A 31 3.88 -2.82 -9.53
C GLY A 31 4.70 -1.57 -9.23
N THR A 32 4.73 -1.17 -7.95
CA THR A 32 5.43 0.04 -7.52
C THR A 32 6.26 -0.21 -6.27
N HIS A 33 7.51 0.25 -6.29
CA HIS A 33 8.39 0.30 -5.14
C HIS A 33 8.56 1.76 -4.70
N VAL A 34 8.23 2.06 -3.44
CA VAL A 34 8.23 3.41 -2.88
C VAL A 34 9.09 3.41 -1.63
N VAL A 35 9.97 4.40 -1.52
CA VAL A 35 10.74 4.67 -0.31
C VAL A 35 10.23 5.96 0.29
N LEU A 36 9.70 5.88 1.51
CA LEU A 36 9.26 7.02 2.29
C LEU A 36 10.30 7.34 3.36
N GLU A 37 10.63 8.62 3.53
CA GLU A 37 11.55 9.08 4.57
C GLU A 37 10.80 9.97 5.57
N ALA A 38 10.95 9.64 6.86
CA ALA A 38 10.38 10.41 7.94
C ALA A 38 11.22 11.67 8.19
N VAL A 39 10.54 12.82 8.14
CA VAL A 39 11.09 14.14 8.44
C VAL A 39 10.65 14.58 9.83
N ASP A 40 11.54 15.23 10.57
CA ASP A 40 11.19 15.81 11.86
C ASP A 40 10.25 17.00 11.66
N THR A 41 9.31 17.19 12.58
CA THR A 41 8.45 18.37 12.65
C THR A 41 8.64 19.07 13.98
N GLU A 42 8.19 20.32 14.09
CA GLU A 42 8.25 21.07 15.34
C GLU A 42 7.48 20.37 16.49
N GLN A 43 6.51 19.51 16.14
CA GLN A 43 5.63 18.82 17.08
C GLN A 43 6.07 17.38 17.38
N ALA A 44 6.88 16.76 16.51
CA ALA A 44 7.26 15.36 16.64
C ALA A 44 8.65 15.10 16.04
N GLN A 45 9.52 14.47 16.84
CA GLN A 45 10.79 13.93 16.37
C GLN A 45 10.63 12.49 15.89
N VAL A 46 11.45 12.12 14.91
CA VAL A 46 11.54 10.75 14.41
C VAL A 46 12.28 9.90 15.45
N ASN A 47 11.54 8.99 16.05
CA ASN A 47 12.05 7.97 16.97
C ASN A 47 11.46 6.59 16.61
N ASP A 48 11.92 5.54 17.29
CA ASP A 48 11.52 4.17 16.95
C ASP A 48 10.00 3.94 17.06
N ASP A 49 9.38 4.48 18.11
CA ASP A 49 7.94 4.39 18.32
C ASP A 49 7.14 5.10 17.23
N ALA A 50 7.59 6.29 16.81
CA ALA A 50 6.99 7.04 15.71
C ALA A 50 7.09 6.24 14.41
N MET A 51 8.23 5.63 14.13
CA MET A 51 8.41 4.79 12.94
C MET A 51 7.55 3.54 12.98
N ASN A 52 7.42 2.86 14.12
CA ASN A 52 6.53 1.72 14.29
C ASN A 52 5.06 2.10 14.05
N ARG A 53 4.64 3.29 14.52
CA ARG A 53 3.30 3.82 14.21
C ARG A 53 3.12 4.12 12.73
N VAL A 54 4.11 4.72 12.07
CA VAL A 54 4.07 4.97 10.63
C VAL A 54 3.87 3.67 9.86
N VAL A 55 4.62 2.62 10.17
CA VAL A 55 4.44 1.29 9.55
C VAL A 55 3.01 0.79 9.72
N ALA A 56 2.47 0.80 10.95
CA ALA A 56 1.11 0.34 11.21
C ALA A 56 0.04 1.17 10.47
N ILE A 57 0.25 2.48 10.31
CA ILE A 57 -0.62 3.35 9.51
C ILE A 57 -0.53 2.99 8.03
N MET A 58 0.68 2.77 7.50
CA MET A 58 0.90 2.41 6.11
C MET A 58 0.29 1.05 5.78
N GLU A 59 0.43 0.05 6.65
CA GLU A 59 -0.26 -1.24 6.51
C GLU A 59 -1.76 -1.07 6.36
N LYS A 60 -2.41 -0.28 7.23
CA LYS A 60 -3.86 -0.02 7.14
C LYS A 60 -4.24 0.66 5.83
N ARG A 61 -3.46 1.64 5.37
CA ARG A 61 -3.71 2.36 4.11
C ARG A 61 -3.57 1.46 2.90
N VAL A 62 -2.53 0.63 2.87
CA VAL A 62 -2.29 -0.26 1.74
C VAL A 62 -3.33 -1.40 1.72
N ASN A 63 -3.74 -1.91 2.87
CA ASN A 63 -4.83 -2.88 2.96
C ASN A 63 -6.15 -2.33 2.40
N ALA A 64 -6.40 -1.02 2.55
CA ALA A 64 -7.58 -0.36 1.97
C ALA A 64 -7.55 -0.29 0.44
N LEU A 65 -6.38 -0.44 -0.20
CA LEU A 65 -6.25 -0.51 -1.66
C LEU A 65 -6.68 -1.88 -2.23
N GLY A 66 -6.91 -2.88 -1.38
CA GLY A 66 -7.33 -4.23 -1.79
C GLY A 66 -6.23 -5.01 -2.53
N LEU A 67 -4.96 -4.63 -2.33
CA LEU A 67 -3.82 -5.33 -2.92
C LEU A 67 -3.57 -6.65 -2.18
N THR A 68 -3.18 -7.67 -2.94
CA THR A 68 -2.81 -8.97 -2.37
C THR A 68 -1.32 -8.91 -2.07
N GLU A 69 -0.96 -8.98 -0.78
CA GLU A 69 0.42 -9.13 -0.28
C GLU A 69 1.35 -7.92 -0.54
N PRO A 70 0.98 -6.72 -0.05
CA PRO A 70 1.92 -5.61 0.01
C PRO A 70 3.04 -5.89 1.00
N ILE A 71 4.25 -5.42 0.69
CA ILE A 71 5.41 -5.52 1.59
C ILE A 71 5.66 -4.13 2.17
N ILE A 72 5.60 -4.00 3.50
CA ILE A 72 5.94 -2.77 4.21
C ILE A 72 7.06 -3.11 5.19
N GLN A 73 8.21 -2.47 5.04
CA GLN A 73 9.39 -2.74 5.87
C GLN A 73 10.09 -1.45 6.26
N ARG A 74 10.67 -1.43 7.46
CA ARG A 74 11.55 -0.34 7.88
C ARG A 74 12.94 -0.55 7.30
N GLU A 75 13.53 0.52 6.81
CA GLU A 75 14.91 0.57 6.35
C GLU A 75 15.69 1.59 7.18
N GLY A 76 16.65 1.12 7.96
CA GLY A 76 17.41 1.97 8.88
C GLY A 76 16.52 2.69 9.91
N GLU A 77 16.91 3.90 10.29
CA GLU A 77 16.26 4.63 11.38
C GLU A 77 15.03 5.45 10.93
N ARG A 78 14.99 5.90 9.67
CA ARG A 78 14.02 6.92 9.21
C ARG A 78 13.27 6.55 7.93
N ARG A 79 13.56 5.41 7.30
CA ARG A 79 12.94 5.04 6.02
C ARG A 79 11.96 3.89 6.17
N VAL A 80 10.92 3.92 5.34
CA VAL A 80 9.95 2.83 5.16
C VAL A 80 9.87 2.50 3.69
N ILE A 81 10.18 1.25 3.35
CA ILE A 81 10.05 0.68 2.03
C ILE A 81 8.64 0.09 1.91
N ILE A 82 7.95 0.43 0.82
CA ILE A 82 6.62 -0.07 0.49
C ILE A 82 6.64 -0.63 -0.92
N GLU A 83 6.25 -1.89 -1.06
CA GLU A 83 6.11 -2.56 -2.35
C GLU A 83 4.65 -2.94 -2.59
N LEU A 84 4.14 -2.50 -3.74
CA LEU A 84 2.74 -2.62 -4.15
C LEU A 84 2.67 -3.46 -5.43
N PRO A 85 2.75 -4.80 -5.34
CA PRO A 85 2.65 -5.67 -6.51
C PRO A 85 1.24 -5.60 -7.10
N GLY A 86 1.14 -5.59 -8.44
CA GLY A 86 -0.14 -5.62 -9.14
C GLY A 86 -1.03 -4.38 -8.97
N VAL A 87 -0.47 -3.26 -8.53
CA VAL A 87 -1.21 -1.99 -8.45
C VAL A 87 -1.57 -1.49 -9.86
N LYS A 88 -2.84 -1.12 -10.07
CA LYS A 88 -3.34 -0.66 -11.38
C LYS A 88 -2.98 0.78 -11.69
N ASP A 89 -2.98 1.63 -10.67
CA ASP A 89 -2.67 3.05 -10.76
C ASP A 89 -1.66 3.42 -9.67
N PRO A 90 -0.35 3.44 -10.01
CA PRO A 90 0.71 3.82 -9.09
C PRO A 90 0.53 5.21 -8.50
N ASP A 91 0.12 6.19 -9.30
CA ASP A 91 0.02 7.59 -8.87
C ASP A 91 -1.12 7.76 -7.86
N ALA A 92 -2.26 7.12 -8.09
CA ALA A 92 -3.36 7.10 -7.13
C ALA A 92 -2.98 6.40 -5.83
N ALA A 93 -2.24 5.30 -5.89
CA ALA A 93 -1.75 4.58 -4.72
C ALA A 93 -0.77 5.45 -3.91
N ILE A 94 0.23 6.05 -4.56
CA ILE A 94 1.19 6.98 -3.95
C ILE A 94 0.46 8.16 -3.30
N LYS A 95 -0.52 8.75 -3.97
CA LYS A 95 -1.32 9.85 -3.43
C LYS A 95 -2.11 9.43 -2.18
N THR A 96 -2.62 8.21 -2.16
CA THR A 96 -3.39 7.68 -1.02
C THR A 96 -2.51 7.39 0.18
N ILE A 97 -1.35 6.77 -0.03
CA ILE A 97 -0.41 6.43 1.05
C ILE A 97 0.41 7.64 1.52
N GLY A 98 0.74 8.57 0.63
CA GLY A 98 1.58 9.74 0.89
C GLY A 98 0.85 10.94 1.47
N LYS A 99 -0.48 10.99 1.40
CA LYS A 99 -1.25 12.09 1.99
C LYS A 99 -1.27 11.99 3.51
N THR A 100 -0.78 13.00 4.21
CA THR A 100 -1.00 13.12 5.66
C THR A 100 -2.50 13.34 5.90
N ALA A 101 -3.13 12.40 6.60
CA ALA A 101 -4.55 12.51 6.91
C ALA A 101 -4.66 13.26 8.25
N MET A 102 -5.00 14.54 8.20
CA MET A 102 -5.39 15.30 9.39
C MET A 102 -6.90 15.20 9.55
N LEU A 103 -7.34 14.71 10.72
CA LEU A 103 -8.75 14.71 11.09
C LEU A 103 -9.05 16.00 11.84
N GLU A 104 -10.05 16.74 11.39
CA GLU A 104 -10.56 17.97 12.02
C GLU A 104 -12.06 17.82 12.24
N PHE A 105 -12.51 18.18 13.42
CA PHE A 105 -13.93 18.37 13.73
C PHE A 105 -14.20 19.87 13.68
N ARG A 106 -15.20 20.26 12.90
CA ARG A 106 -15.60 21.64 12.73
C ARG A 106 -17.02 21.86 13.25
N ASP A 107 -17.27 23.04 13.81
CA ASP A 107 -18.62 23.48 14.19
C ASP A 107 -19.45 23.92 12.96
N GLU A 108 -20.70 24.32 13.20
CA GLU A 108 -21.59 24.82 12.14
C GLU A 108 -21.09 26.12 11.49
N GLU A 109 -20.21 26.86 12.16
CA GLU A 109 -19.58 28.10 11.67
C GLU A 109 -18.27 27.82 10.90
N GLY A 110 -17.79 26.58 10.89
CA GLY A 110 -16.59 26.13 10.17
C GLY A 110 -15.29 26.25 10.98
N ASN A 111 -15.35 26.60 12.26
CA ASN A 111 -14.19 26.66 13.14
C ASN A 111 -13.77 25.25 13.57
N THR A 112 -12.46 24.99 13.60
CA THR A 112 -11.95 23.69 14.08
C THR A 112 -12.03 23.66 15.60
N VAL A 113 -12.90 22.79 16.12
CA VAL A 113 -13.13 22.63 17.56
C VAL A 113 -12.27 21.53 18.17
N LEU A 114 -11.97 20.47 17.39
CA LEU A 114 -11.14 19.35 17.82
C LEU A 114 -10.33 18.82 16.63
N THR A 115 -9.19 18.21 16.92
CA THR A 115 -8.34 17.53 15.95
C THR A 115 -8.18 16.06 16.31
N GLY A 116 -7.76 15.23 15.34
CA GLY A 116 -7.51 13.81 15.59
C GLY A 116 -6.45 13.53 16.66
N THR A 117 -5.55 14.49 16.94
CA THR A 117 -4.58 14.37 18.04
C THR A 117 -5.21 14.52 19.42
N ASP A 118 -6.40 15.14 19.51
CA ASP A 118 -7.13 15.35 20.76
C ASP A 118 -7.97 14.11 21.15
N LEU A 119 -8.16 13.15 20.23
CA LEU A 119 -8.96 11.93 20.44
C LEU A 119 -8.21 10.81 21.20
N LYS A 120 -7.11 11.14 21.89
CA LYS A 120 -6.22 10.15 22.50
C LYS A 120 -6.86 9.29 23.61
N ASP A 121 -8.04 9.69 24.10
CA ASP A 121 -8.71 9.14 25.30
C ASP A 121 -10.17 8.64 25.06
N ALA A 122 -10.51 8.20 23.84
CA ALA A 122 -11.81 7.57 23.55
C ALA A 122 -11.73 6.03 23.46
#